data_AF-A0A0K9YRI1-F1
#
_entry.id   AF-A0A0K9YRI1-F1
#
_cell.length_a   1.000
_cell.length_b   1.000
_cell.length_c   1.000
_cell.angle_alpha   90.00
_cell.angle_beta   90.00
_cell.angle_gamma   90.00
#
_symmetry.space_group_name_H-M   'P 1'
#
loop_
_entity.id
_entity.type
_entity.pdbx_description
1 polymer ?
#
loop_
_entity_poly.entity_id
_entity_poly.type
_entity_poly.pdbx_seq_one_letter_code
_entity_poly.pdbx_strand_id
1 'polypeptide(L)'
;MKIISFHKDMPFQEILTELTSTVMGKAEKLPWRCFHDLSCMCVNENVYERHYKHFSKYQATIEENVTISVHAEGEDEVPWGVKYVGAQKLWRKSRGAGVKIGVIDTGISREHFDLRDQIKGGVDLVRGRQNGHGTHVAGIIVAELNHRGIVGVSPEAELYDVRAFSESGKSSLSTILRAVDWSVENRMDIVNMSFGMPQYSESLARAVDRASNHGVVMVASAGNNGGEVEYPARYKNVVGVSAIDQKGKLASFSARGAGANTKAPGVEILSTWPGNQFKQLNGTSMAAPHVTGLMALELSRKRKSSV
;
A
#
# COMPACT_ATOMS: atom_id res chain seq x y z
N MET A 1 -32.06 -18.99 14.86
CA MET A 1 -32.40 -18.23 16.09
C MET A 1 -33.38 -17.18 15.60
N LYS A 2 -34.50 -16.99 16.29
CA LYS A 2 -35.44 -15.91 15.98
C LYS A 2 -35.20 -14.73 16.90
N ILE A 3 -35.36 -13.52 16.37
CA ILE A 3 -35.50 -12.29 17.15
C ILE A 3 -37.00 -12.02 17.26
N ILE A 4 -37.49 -11.89 18.49
CA ILE A 4 -38.89 -11.58 18.77
C ILE A 4 -38.93 -10.20 19.42
N SER A 5 -39.52 -9.24 18.72
CA SER A 5 -39.53 -7.82 19.08
C SER A 5 -40.93 -7.36 19.46
N PHE A 6 -41.03 -6.70 20.60
CA PHE A 6 -42.25 -6.19 21.22
C PHE A 6 -42.20 -4.66 21.24
N HIS A 7 -43.25 -4.01 20.76
CA HIS A 7 -43.42 -2.56 20.87
C HIS A 7 -43.35 -2.10 22.34
N LYS A 8 -42.81 -0.91 22.59
CA LYS A 8 -42.64 -0.34 23.94
C LYS A 8 -43.89 -0.32 24.82
N ASP A 9 -45.08 -0.26 24.22
CA ASP A 9 -46.35 -0.16 24.94
C ASP A 9 -46.85 -1.52 25.46
N MET A 10 -46.17 -2.62 25.13
CA MET A 10 -46.49 -3.94 25.65
C MET A 10 -45.83 -4.19 27.02
N PRO A 11 -46.51 -4.90 27.94
CA PRO A 11 -46.00 -5.20 29.29
C PRO A 11 -44.90 -6.28 29.24
N PHE A 12 -43.72 -5.91 28.75
CA PHE A 12 -42.66 -6.87 28.40
C PHE A 12 -42.20 -7.75 29.57
N GLN A 13 -42.18 -7.24 30.80
CA GLN A 13 -41.80 -8.04 31.97
C GLN A 13 -42.81 -9.15 32.31
N GLU A 14 -44.10 -8.87 32.13
CA GLU A 14 -45.16 -9.87 32.32
C GLU A 14 -45.09 -10.94 31.23
N ILE A 15 -44.91 -10.50 29.98
CA ILE A 15 -44.73 -11.36 28.81
C ILE A 15 -43.49 -12.27 28.99
N LEU A 16 -42.37 -11.70 29.44
CA LEU A 16 -41.14 -12.43 29.70
C LEU A 16 -41.35 -13.48 30.80
N THR A 17 -42.08 -13.14 31.86
CA THR A 17 -42.39 -14.07 32.96
C THR A 17 -43.28 -15.22 32.48
N GLU A 18 -44.35 -14.93 31.72
CA GLU A 18 -45.22 -15.94 31.12
C GLU A 18 -44.44 -16.85 30.17
N LEU A 19 -43.67 -16.30 29.25
CA LEU A 19 -42.88 -17.09 28.30
C LEU A 19 -41.80 -17.91 29.01
N THR A 20 -41.16 -17.38 30.06
CA THR A 20 -40.18 -18.15 30.84
C THR A 20 -40.83 -19.33 31.56
N SER A 21 -42.06 -19.19 32.03
CA SER A 21 -42.77 -20.30 32.69
C SER A 21 -43.39 -21.32 31.73
N THR A 22 -43.77 -20.91 30.53
CA THR A 22 -44.56 -21.74 29.59
C THR A 22 -43.73 -22.33 28.45
N VAL A 23 -42.67 -21.65 28.04
CA VAL A 23 -41.83 -22.02 26.89
C VAL A 23 -40.50 -22.61 27.32
N MET A 24 -39.99 -22.28 28.52
CA MET A 24 -38.63 -22.61 28.91
C MET A 24 -38.56 -23.75 29.92
N GLY A 25 -37.74 -24.76 29.62
CA GLY A 25 -37.32 -25.75 30.62
C GLY A 25 -36.38 -25.12 31.65
N LYS A 26 -36.20 -25.77 32.82
CA LYS A 26 -35.41 -25.29 33.98
C LYS A 26 -33.92 -24.95 33.72
N ALA A 27 -33.41 -25.04 32.48
CA ALA A 27 -31.98 -24.94 32.17
C ALA A 27 -31.59 -23.88 31.12
N GLU A 28 -32.53 -23.25 30.42
CA GLU A 28 -32.18 -22.22 29.41
C GLU A 28 -32.49 -20.81 29.94
N LYS A 29 -31.65 -19.83 29.61
CA LYS A 29 -31.91 -18.40 29.82
C LYS A 29 -32.04 -17.73 28.45
N LEU A 30 -33.13 -17.00 28.22
CA LEU A 30 -33.27 -16.21 26.99
C LEU A 30 -32.50 -14.90 27.15
N PRO A 31 -31.52 -14.60 26.28
CA PRO A 31 -30.98 -13.27 26.23
C PRO A 31 -32.04 -12.32 25.68
N TRP A 32 -32.40 -11.32 26.48
CA TRP A 32 -33.33 -10.26 26.13
C TRP A 32 -32.69 -8.89 26.35
N ARG A 33 -33.17 -7.89 25.63
CA ARG A 33 -32.80 -6.48 25.80
C ARG A 33 -33.99 -5.56 25.61
N CYS A 34 -34.06 -4.52 26.43
CA CYS A 34 -34.95 -3.39 26.22
C CYS A 34 -34.16 -2.25 25.57
N PHE A 35 -34.70 -1.73 24.48
CA PHE A 35 -34.31 -0.50 23.82
C PHE A 35 -35.35 0.58 24.14
N HIS A 36 -35.08 1.82 23.73
CA HIS A 36 -35.96 2.96 24.02
C HIS A 36 -37.36 2.82 23.40
N ASP A 37 -37.47 2.14 22.26
CA ASP A 37 -38.67 2.02 21.44
C ASP A 37 -39.20 0.58 21.28
N LEU A 38 -38.39 -0.42 21.63
CA LEU A 38 -38.77 -1.83 21.56
C LEU A 38 -38.07 -2.67 22.63
N SER A 39 -38.67 -3.81 22.98
CA SER A 39 -37.99 -4.86 23.73
C SER A 39 -37.86 -6.10 22.86
N CYS A 40 -36.72 -6.77 22.86
CA CYS A 40 -36.55 -7.99 22.08
C CYS A 40 -35.92 -9.13 22.86
N MET A 41 -36.19 -10.34 22.41
CA MET A 41 -35.57 -11.58 22.90
C MET A 41 -35.07 -12.43 21.75
N CYS A 42 -33.97 -13.14 21.96
CA CYS A 42 -33.44 -14.10 20.99
C CYS A 42 -33.79 -15.53 21.43
N VAL A 43 -34.51 -16.26 20.60
CA VAL A 43 -34.99 -17.62 20.88
C VAL A 43 -34.38 -18.61 19.89
N ASN A 44 -34.05 -19.82 20.34
CA ASN A 44 -33.61 -20.88 19.44
C ASN A 44 -34.75 -21.24 18.46
N GLU A 45 -34.39 -21.51 17.21
CA GLU A 45 -35.34 -21.85 16.14
C GLU A 45 -36.29 -22.98 16.55
N ASN A 46 -35.72 -24.06 17.09
CA ASN A 46 -36.46 -25.24 17.49
C ASN A 46 -37.40 -24.98 18.68
N VAL A 47 -37.04 -24.03 19.55
CA VAL A 47 -37.87 -23.61 20.69
C VAL A 47 -39.01 -22.72 20.21
N TYR A 48 -38.73 -21.80 19.30
CA TYR A 48 -39.74 -20.95 18.68
C TYR A 48 -40.80 -21.78 17.96
N GLU A 49 -40.40 -22.69 17.07
CA GLU A 49 -41.34 -23.53 16.31
C GLU A 49 -42.21 -24.42 17.22
N ARG A 50 -41.60 -25.04 18.24
CA ARG A 50 -42.31 -25.88 19.22
C ARG A 50 -43.36 -25.11 20.02
N HIS A 51 -43.10 -23.83 20.30
CA HIS A 51 -43.92 -23.00 21.16
C HIS A 51 -44.54 -21.81 20.44
N TYR A 52 -44.63 -21.84 19.10
CA TYR A 52 -45.09 -20.74 18.25
C TYR A 52 -46.40 -20.10 18.75
N LYS A 53 -47.35 -20.94 19.19
CA LYS A 53 -48.66 -20.50 19.72
C LYS A 53 -48.58 -19.59 20.93
N HIS A 54 -47.52 -19.69 21.73
CA HIS A 54 -47.31 -18.80 22.88
C HIS A 54 -46.78 -17.43 22.43
N PHE A 55 -45.92 -17.41 21.42
CA PHE A 55 -45.38 -16.17 20.85
C PHE A 55 -46.41 -15.42 20.00
N SER A 56 -47.24 -16.14 19.23
CA SER A 56 -48.25 -15.56 18.34
C SER A 56 -49.42 -14.87 19.06
N LYS A 57 -49.54 -15.02 20.38
CA LYS A 57 -50.52 -14.29 21.20
C LYS A 57 -50.20 -12.81 21.29
N TYR A 58 -48.91 -12.49 21.25
CA TYR A 58 -48.43 -11.13 21.27
C TYR A 58 -48.27 -10.69 19.82
N GLN A 59 -48.70 -9.47 19.49
CA GLN A 59 -48.49 -8.86 18.17
C GLN A 59 -47.00 -8.45 18.02
N ALA A 60 -46.10 -9.41 18.23
CA ALA A 60 -44.67 -9.22 18.15
C ALA A 60 -44.18 -9.36 16.71
N THR A 61 -43.16 -8.57 16.36
CA THR A 61 -42.44 -8.73 15.10
C THR A 61 -41.44 -9.86 15.26
N ILE A 62 -41.40 -10.77 14.29
CA ILE A 62 -40.55 -11.97 14.34
C ILE A 62 -39.63 -11.94 13.15
N GLU A 63 -38.34 -11.92 13.43
CA GLU A 63 -37.28 -11.78 12.43
C GLU A 63 -36.29 -12.94 12.55
N GLU A 64 -35.68 -13.30 11.44
CA GLU A 64 -34.53 -14.21 11.45
C GLU A 64 -33.35 -13.51 12.13
N ASN A 65 -32.68 -14.18 13.07
CA ASN A 65 -31.38 -13.73 13.55
C ASN A 65 -30.33 -14.02 12.46
N VAL A 66 -30.26 -13.13 11.49
CA VAL A 66 -29.32 -13.22 10.38
C VAL A 66 -27.91 -12.90 10.86
N THR A 67 -26.92 -13.61 10.33
CA THR A 67 -25.52 -13.26 10.53
C THR A 67 -25.21 -12.01 9.71
N ILE A 68 -24.93 -10.90 10.40
CA ILE A 68 -24.42 -9.69 9.77
C ILE A 68 -22.92 -9.89 9.52
N SER A 69 -22.52 -10.02 8.27
CA SER A 69 -21.12 -10.14 7.87
C SER A 69 -20.58 -8.79 7.45
N VAL A 70 -19.32 -8.49 7.80
CA VAL A 70 -18.57 -7.36 7.22
C VAL A 70 -18.35 -7.66 5.74
N HIS A 71 -18.61 -6.69 4.86
CA HIS A 71 -18.39 -6.85 3.42
C HIS A 71 -16.89 -7.08 3.13
N ALA A 72 -16.58 -8.30 2.64
CA ALA A 72 -15.34 -8.78 2.03
C ALA A 72 -14.05 -8.72 2.87
N GLU A 73 -13.44 -9.89 3.10
CA GLU A 73 -11.98 -10.00 3.21
C GLU A 73 -11.40 -9.42 1.92
N GLY A 74 -10.67 -8.30 2.00
CA GLY A 74 -10.08 -7.68 0.83
C GLY A 74 -9.00 -8.58 0.23
N GLU A 75 -8.95 -8.69 -1.09
CA GLU A 75 -7.72 -9.14 -1.76
C GLU A 75 -6.96 -7.88 -2.18
N ASP A 76 -5.63 -7.92 -2.10
CA ASP A 76 -4.80 -6.84 -2.62
C ASP A 76 -5.00 -6.73 -4.14
N GLU A 77 -5.33 -5.54 -4.64
CA GLU A 77 -5.32 -5.29 -6.07
C GLU A 77 -3.87 -5.29 -6.55
N VAL A 78 -3.50 -6.26 -7.40
CA VAL A 78 -2.19 -6.24 -8.04
C VAL A 78 -2.24 -5.28 -9.25
N PRO A 79 -1.57 -4.11 -9.21
CA PRO A 79 -1.63 -3.14 -10.28
C PRO A 79 -1.04 -3.69 -11.58
N TRP A 80 -1.50 -3.18 -12.72
CA TRP A 80 -1.07 -3.69 -14.03
C TRP A 80 0.45 -3.65 -14.20
N GLY A 81 1.12 -2.63 -13.66
CA GLY A 81 2.57 -2.49 -13.76
C GLY A 81 3.31 -3.60 -13.00
N VAL A 82 2.82 -3.96 -11.81
CA VAL A 82 3.33 -5.08 -11.00
C VAL A 82 3.10 -6.42 -11.70
N LYS A 83 1.93 -6.61 -12.34
CA LYS A 83 1.64 -7.78 -13.18
C LYS A 83 2.59 -7.86 -14.39
N TYR A 84 2.78 -6.73 -15.10
CA TYR A 84 3.57 -6.64 -16.31
C TYR A 84 5.03 -7.03 -16.08
N VAL A 85 5.63 -6.55 -14.99
CA VAL A 85 7.01 -6.90 -14.63
C VAL A 85 7.15 -8.33 -14.06
N GLY A 86 6.04 -9.04 -13.89
CA GLY A 86 6.03 -10.44 -13.46
C GLY A 86 6.34 -10.64 -11.98
N ALA A 87 6.19 -9.61 -11.14
CA ALA A 87 6.55 -9.67 -9.71
C ALA A 87 5.87 -10.84 -8.98
N GLN A 88 4.59 -11.10 -9.27
CA GLN A 88 3.82 -12.19 -8.67
C GLN A 88 4.47 -13.57 -8.87
N LYS A 89 5.10 -13.80 -10.03
CA LYS A 89 5.79 -15.07 -10.31
C LYS A 89 7.08 -15.20 -9.49
N LEU A 90 7.71 -14.08 -9.16
CA LEU A 90 8.95 -14.00 -8.40
C LEU A 90 8.73 -14.11 -6.88
N TRP A 91 7.55 -13.71 -6.38
CA TRP A 91 7.19 -13.78 -4.95
C TRP A 91 7.26 -15.18 -4.34
N ARG A 92 7.16 -16.23 -5.15
CA ARG A 92 7.39 -17.62 -4.71
C ARG A 92 8.84 -17.90 -4.30
N LYS A 93 9.79 -17.10 -4.78
CA LYS A 93 11.23 -17.22 -4.48
C LYS A 93 11.69 -16.18 -3.46
N SER A 94 11.22 -14.96 -3.60
CA SER A 94 11.59 -13.83 -2.75
C SER A 94 10.55 -12.72 -2.89
N ARG A 95 10.33 -11.95 -1.81
CA ARG A 95 9.46 -10.77 -1.77
C ARG A 95 10.19 -9.49 -1.36
N GLY A 96 11.53 -9.53 -1.30
CA GLY A 96 12.36 -8.36 -1.00
C GLY A 96 12.87 -8.26 0.45
N ALA A 97 12.48 -9.19 1.33
CA ALA A 97 12.89 -9.22 2.74
C ALA A 97 14.40 -8.96 2.96
N GLY A 98 14.70 -8.05 3.88
CA GLY A 98 16.05 -7.67 4.30
C GLY A 98 16.83 -6.83 3.29
N VAL A 99 16.19 -6.30 2.24
CA VAL A 99 16.80 -5.34 1.30
C VAL A 99 16.40 -3.93 1.70
N LYS A 100 17.39 -3.04 1.86
CA LYS A 100 17.18 -1.63 2.24
C LYS A 100 17.09 -0.74 1.01
N ILE A 101 16.00 0.00 0.89
CA ILE A 101 15.72 0.87 -0.25
C ILE A 101 15.55 2.31 0.25
N GLY A 102 16.46 3.19 -0.16
CA GLY A 102 16.33 4.63 0.04
C GLY A 102 15.52 5.27 -1.10
N VAL A 103 14.47 6.01 -0.77
CA VAL A 103 13.69 6.78 -1.76
C VAL A 103 14.00 8.26 -1.59
N ILE A 104 14.76 8.83 -2.53
CA ILE A 104 15.09 10.26 -2.54
C ILE A 104 13.96 11.02 -3.25
N ASP A 105 13.02 11.57 -2.48
CA ASP A 105 11.79 12.17 -3.03
C ASP A 105 11.20 13.27 -2.10
N THR A 106 9.91 13.53 -2.22
CA THR A 106 9.11 14.56 -1.55
C THR A 106 8.59 14.18 -0.17
N GLY A 107 8.96 12.99 0.33
CA GLY A 107 8.48 12.41 1.57
C GLY A 107 7.41 11.34 1.37
N ILE A 108 7.30 10.45 2.35
CA ILE A 108 6.39 9.31 2.34
C ILE A 108 5.40 9.42 3.50
N SER A 109 4.11 9.18 3.21
CA SER A 109 3.06 9.16 4.22
C SER A 109 3.23 7.93 5.12
N ARG A 110 3.78 8.16 6.33
CA ARG A 110 4.08 7.10 7.32
C ARG A 110 2.85 6.39 7.87
N GLU A 111 1.70 7.03 7.81
CA GLU A 111 0.43 6.49 8.30
C GLU A 111 -0.34 5.72 7.20
N HIS A 112 0.19 5.66 5.98
CA HIS A 112 -0.47 4.93 4.90
C HIS A 112 -0.51 3.44 5.24
N PHE A 113 -1.71 2.86 5.28
CA PHE A 113 -1.90 1.48 5.73
C PHE A 113 -1.14 0.43 4.90
N ASP A 114 -0.90 0.70 3.61
CA ASP A 114 -0.09 -0.18 2.73
C ASP A 114 1.42 0.07 2.81
N LEU A 115 1.91 1.02 3.61
CA LEU A 115 3.34 1.38 3.65
C LEU A 115 3.95 1.36 5.04
N ARG A 116 3.14 1.63 6.07
CA ARG A 116 3.61 1.97 7.41
C ARG A 116 4.55 0.92 8.00
N ASP A 117 4.30 -0.36 7.72
CA ASP A 117 5.08 -1.45 8.32
C ASP A 117 6.37 -1.68 7.53
N GLN A 118 6.46 -1.23 6.27
CA GLN A 118 7.70 -1.27 5.49
C GLN A 118 8.61 -0.06 5.66
N ILE A 119 8.11 1.06 6.20
CA ILE A 119 8.94 2.25 6.46
C ILE A 119 9.79 2.03 7.72
N LYS A 120 11.10 1.76 7.55
CA LYS A 120 12.02 1.46 8.66
C LYS A 120 12.80 2.66 9.19
N GLY A 121 12.73 3.80 8.52
CA GLY A 121 13.47 4.99 8.93
C GLY A 121 13.48 6.05 7.85
N GLY A 122 14.48 6.92 7.88
CA GLY A 122 14.65 7.98 6.89
C GLY A 122 15.30 9.22 7.46
N VAL A 123 15.41 10.25 6.62
CA VAL A 123 15.91 11.57 6.96
C VAL A 123 15.08 12.62 6.24
N ASP A 124 14.81 13.74 6.91
CA ASP A 124 14.19 14.90 6.30
C ASP A 124 15.23 16.02 6.10
N LEU A 125 15.52 16.34 4.84
CA LEU A 125 16.52 17.32 4.45
C LEU A 125 15.89 18.65 4.00
N VAL A 126 14.57 18.75 4.02
CA VAL A 126 13.81 19.95 3.67
C VAL A 126 12.79 20.29 4.76
N ARG A 127 12.12 21.43 4.63
CA ARG A 127 11.04 21.84 5.55
C ARG A 127 9.70 21.88 4.83
N GLY A 128 8.62 21.89 5.61
CA GLY A 128 7.24 22.00 5.11
C GLY A 128 6.55 20.65 4.98
N ARG A 129 5.40 20.61 4.28
CA ARG A 129 4.60 19.40 4.12
C ARG A 129 5.08 18.53 2.95
N GLN A 130 4.68 17.27 2.95
CA GLN A 130 4.96 16.34 1.86
C GLN A 130 4.06 16.66 0.65
N ASN A 131 4.56 16.41 -0.57
CA ASN A 131 3.79 16.65 -1.81
C ASN A 131 2.85 15.48 -2.17
N GLY A 132 3.26 14.25 -1.86
CA GLY A 132 2.55 13.01 -2.18
C GLY A 132 3.21 12.17 -3.27
N HIS A 133 4.05 12.75 -4.13
CA HIS A 133 4.80 12.02 -5.15
C HIS A 133 5.65 10.88 -4.56
N GLY A 134 6.34 11.11 -3.44
CA GLY A 134 7.17 10.09 -2.77
C GLY A 134 6.34 8.95 -2.20
N THR A 135 5.12 9.23 -1.73
CA THR A 135 4.17 8.20 -1.30
C THR A 135 3.71 7.35 -2.47
N HIS A 136 3.51 7.95 -3.64
CA HIS A 136 3.16 7.22 -4.87
C HIS A 136 4.30 6.31 -5.32
N VAL A 137 5.52 6.82 -5.33
CA VAL A 137 6.73 6.03 -5.63
C VAL A 137 6.89 4.87 -4.64
N ALA A 138 6.70 5.11 -3.35
CA ALA A 138 6.81 4.10 -2.30
C ALA A 138 5.87 2.91 -2.52
N GLY A 139 4.59 3.16 -2.84
CA GLY A 139 3.63 2.08 -3.06
C GLY A 139 3.97 1.16 -4.23
N ILE A 140 4.56 1.71 -5.30
CA ILE A 140 5.00 0.89 -6.44
C ILE A 140 6.10 -0.10 -6.00
N ILE A 141 6.97 0.32 -5.08
CA ILE A 141 8.08 -0.51 -4.61
C ILE A 141 7.58 -1.51 -3.56
N VAL A 142 6.93 -1.05 -2.49
CA VAL A 142 6.75 -1.84 -1.26
C VAL A 142 5.32 -1.86 -0.71
N ALA A 143 4.30 -1.44 -1.47
CA ALA A 143 2.94 -1.59 -0.96
C ALA A 143 2.69 -3.03 -0.50
N GLU A 144 2.19 -3.16 0.73
CA GLU A 144 2.21 -4.42 1.47
C GLU A 144 1.29 -5.48 0.86
N LEU A 145 1.57 -6.75 1.15
CA LEU A 145 0.61 -7.85 0.96
C LEU A 145 -0.19 -7.99 2.26
N ASN A 146 -1.19 -7.15 2.46
CA ASN A 146 -1.93 -7.02 3.71
C ASN A 146 -3.44 -7.24 3.56
N HIS A 147 -3.89 -7.78 2.41
CA HIS A 147 -5.28 -8.08 2.11
C HIS A 147 -6.17 -6.82 2.03
N ARG A 148 -5.62 -5.69 1.58
CA ARG A 148 -6.33 -4.43 1.38
C ARG A 148 -5.55 -3.52 0.43
N GLY A 149 -6.26 -2.70 -0.34
CA GLY A 149 -5.59 -1.71 -1.19
C GLY A 149 -4.83 -2.35 -2.34
N ILE A 150 -3.54 -2.04 -2.48
CA ILE A 150 -2.69 -2.53 -3.57
C ILE A 150 -1.42 -3.20 -3.04
N VAL A 151 -0.76 -3.97 -3.91
CA VAL A 151 0.56 -4.55 -3.62
C VAL A 151 1.65 -4.00 -4.55
N GLY A 152 2.83 -3.73 -3.99
CA GLY A 152 4.03 -3.26 -4.68
C GLY A 152 4.89 -4.41 -5.23
N VAL A 153 5.96 -4.09 -5.96
CA VAL A 153 6.82 -5.12 -6.58
C VAL A 153 7.58 -5.96 -5.55
N SER A 154 8.08 -5.35 -4.47
CA SER A 154 8.84 -5.96 -3.38
C SER A 154 8.17 -5.69 -2.03
N PRO A 155 7.05 -6.36 -1.72
CA PRO A 155 6.20 -6.03 -0.58
C PRO A 155 6.84 -6.29 0.80
N GLU A 156 7.99 -6.97 0.88
CA GLU A 156 8.71 -7.23 2.14
C GLU A 156 10.05 -6.47 2.23
N ALA A 157 10.36 -5.58 1.29
CA ALA A 157 11.59 -4.77 1.35
C ALA A 157 11.48 -3.63 2.37
N GLU A 158 12.62 -3.23 2.94
CA GLU A 158 12.70 -2.18 3.96
C GLU A 158 12.85 -0.82 3.28
N LEU A 159 11.87 0.05 3.46
CA LEU A 159 11.85 1.38 2.85
C LEU A 159 12.37 2.45 3.81
N TYR A 160 13.22 3.33 3.29
CA TYR A 160 13.74 4.49 4.01
C TYR A 160 13.35 5.77 3.27
N ASP A 161 12.61 6.64 3.97
CA ASP A 161 12.15 7.93 3.45
C ASP A 161 13.29 8.95 3.46
N VAL A 162 13.95 9.16 2.33
CA VAL A 162 15.03 10.15 2.18
C VAL A 162 14.43 11.41 1.57
N ARG A 163 13.70 12.16 2.39
CA ARG A 163 12.98 13.34 1.94
C ARG A 163 13.95 14.48 1.60
N ALA A 164 14.03 14.80 0.32
CA ALA A 164 14.95 15.78 -0.25
C ALA A 164 14.25 16.86 -1.10
N PHE A 165 12.95 16.73 -1.35
CA PHE A 165 12.16 17.69 -2.13
C PHE A 165 11.05 18.34 -1.31
N SER A 166 10.88 19.65 -1.50
CA SER A 166 9.85 20.44 -0.83
C SER A 166 8.42 20.09 -1.31
N GLU A 167 7.41 20.69 -0.68
CA GLU A 167 6.00 20.56 -1.08
C GLU A 167 5.76 20.95 -2.56
N SER A 168 6.58 21.83 -3.13
CA SER A 168 6.51 22.22 -4.54
C SER A 168 7.31 21.33 -5.49
N GLY A 169 7.85 20.20 -5.00
CA GLY A 169 8.64 19.26 -5.81
C GLY A 169 10.00 19.81 -6.21
N LYS A 170 10.56 20.76 -5.44
CA LYS A 170 11.87 21.37 -5.72
C LYS A 170 12.91 20.93 -4.71
N SER A 171 14.15 20.79 -5.17
CA SER A 171 15.31 20.52 -4.34
C SER A 171 16.51 21.35 -4.82
N SER A 172 17.50 21.50 -3.95
CA SER A 172 18.80 22.06 -4.32
C SER A 172 19.79 20.93 -4.57
N LEU A 173 20.78 21.15 -5.43
CA LEU A 173 21.81 20.16 -5.70
C LEU A 173 22.54 19.73 -4.41
N SER A 174 22.81 20.66 -3.49
CA SER A 174 23.46 20.34 -2.21
C SER A 174 22.59 19.44 -1.31
N THR A 175 21.27 19.61 -1.34
CA THR A 175 20.32 18.70 -0.67
C THR A 175 20.38 17.30 -1.28
N ILE A 176 20.40 17.18 -2.62
CA ILE A 176 20.51 15.89 -3.31
C ILE A 176 21.83 15.19 -3.00
N LEU A 177 22.96 15.91 -2.97
CA LEU A 177 24.25 15.35 -2.59
C LEU A 177 24.21 14.77 -1.17
N ARG A 178 23.63 15.52 -0.21
CA ARG A 178 23.44 15.04 1.17
C ARG A 178 22.53 13.81 1.26
N ALA A 179 21.50 13.72 0.41
CA ALA A 179 20.61 12.56 0.35
C ALA A 179 21.33 11.30 -0.13
N VAL A 180 22.19 11.44 -1.15
CA VAL A 180 23.05 10.36 -1.65
C VAL A 180 24.08 9.96 -0.59
N ASP A 181 24.75 10.93 0.04
CA ASP A 181 25.70 10.68 1.15
C ASP A 181 25.04 9.87 2.27
N TRP A 182 23.88 10.35 2.76
CA TRP A 182 23.14 9.68 3.82
C TRP A 182 22.79 8.23 3.45
N SER A 183 22.40 8.00 2.19
CA SER A 183 22.05 6.65 1.72
C SER A 183 23.25 5.70 1.75
N VAL A 184 24.45 6.19 1.44
CA VAL A 184 25.69 5.42 1.53
C VAL A 184 26.07 5.16 2.98
N GLU A 185 26.06 6.19 3.82
CA GLU A 185 26.39 6.09 5.25
C GLU A 185 25.48 5.11 5.99
N ASN A 186 24.20 5.06 5.61
CA ASN A 186 23.20 4.16 6.19
C ASN A 186 23.13 2.80 5.47
N ARG A 187 24.05 2.52 4.55
CA ARG A 187 24.20 1.24 3.84
C ARG A 187 22.91 0.80 3.15
N MET A 188 22.28 1.72 2.42
CA MET A 188 21.17 1.34 1.53
C MET A 188 21.70 0.36 0.47
N ASP A 189 20.89 -0.63 0.11
CA ASP A 189 21.23 -1.56 -0.97
C ASP A 189 20.88 -0.95 -2.33
N ILE A 190 19.75 -0.25 -2.39
CA ILE A 190 19.24 0.40 -3.60
C ILE A 190 18.79 1.82 -3.24
N VAL A 191 19.04 2.78 -4.12
CA VAL A 191 18.50 4.13 -4.04
C VAL A 191 17.66 4.43 -5.28
N ASN A 192 16.39 4.77 -5.05
CA ASN A 192 15.47 5.21 -6.09
C ASN A 192 15.45 6.74 -6.18
N MET A 193 15.72 7.26 -7.39
CA MET A 193 15.77 8.68 -7.72
C MET A 193 14.73 9.00 -8.80
N SER A 194 13.48 9.19 -8.40
CA SER A 194 12.37 9.51 -9.31
C SER A 194 12.31 11.01 -9.66
N PHE A 195 13.46 11.62 -9.91
CA PHE A 195 13.64 13.02 -10.26
C PHE A 195 14.67 13.17 -11.40
N GLY A 196 14.68 14.34 -12.04
CA GLY A 196 15.63 14.63 -13.12
C GLY A 196 16.08 16.10 -13.12
N MET A 197 17.26 16.32 -13.69
CA MET A 197 17.79 17.64 -14.02
C MET A 197 18.43 17.61 -15.42
N PRO A 198 18.29 18.69 -16.20
CA PRO A 198 18.76 18.71 -17.58
C PRO A 198 20.29 18.86 -17.68
N GLN A 199 20.93 19.48 -16.68
CA GLN A 199 22.35 19.82 -16.73
C GLN A 199 23.20 18.75 -16.05
N TYR A 200 24.35 18.43 -16.64
CA TYR A 200 25.37 17.59 -16.01
C TYR A 200 25.94 18.29 -14.77
N SER A 201 26.16 17.53 -13.69
CA SER A 201 26.87 18.01 -12.51
C SER A 201 27.98 17.04 -12.14
N GLU A 202 29.23 17.54 -12.18
CA GLU A 202 30.40 16.76 -11.79
C GLU A 202 30.31 16.28 -10.33
N SER A 203 29.80 17.12 -9.43
CA SER A 203 29.64 16.74 -8.01
C SER A 203 28.64 15.60 -7.84
N LEU A 204 27.53 15.61 -8.58
CA LEU A 204 26.55 14.52 -8.51
C LEU A 204 27.07 13.24 -9.17
N ALA A 205 27.79 13.36 -10.30
CA ALA A 205 28.45 12.22 -10.94
C ALA A 205 29.39 11.50 -9.97
N ARG A 206 30.25 12.26 -9.27
CA ARG A 206 31.16 11.70 -8.24
C ARG A 206 30.42 11.09 -7.06
N ALA A 207 29.33 11.71 -6.62
CA ALA A 207 28.53 11.17 -5.52
C ALA A 207 27.88 9.82 -5.89
N VAL A 208 27.35 9.72 -7.12
CA VAL A 208 26.80 8.49 -7.70
C VAL A 208 27.88 7.42 -7.84
N ASP A 209 29.05 7.76 -8.37
CA ASP A 209 30.17 6.82 -8.52
C ASP A 209 30.65 6.31 -7.17
N ARG A 210 30.76 7.18 -6.17
CA ARG A 210 31.09 6.78 -4.80
C ARG A 210 30.03 5.85 -4.22
N ALA A 211 28.73 6.13 -4.41
CA ALA A 211 27.66 5.25 -3.94
C ALA A 211 27.75 3.85 -4.58
N SER A 212 27.96 3.81 -5.91
CA SER A 212 28.15 2.57 -6.65
C SER A 212 29.36 1.78 -6.17
N ASN A 213 30.49 2.45 -5.89
CA ASN A 213 31.70 1.81 -5.34
C ASN A 213 31.51 1.25 -3.93
N HIS A 214 30.50 1.71 -3.18
CA HIS A 214 30.09 1.15 -1.89
C HIS A 214 29.03 0.04 -2.03
N GLY A 215 28.73 -0.39 -3.26
CA GLY A 215 27.77 -1.44 -3.54
C GLY A 215 26.31 -0.99 -3.57
N VAL A 216 26.05 0.32 -3.54
CA VAL A 216 24.68 0.86 -3.61
C VAL A 216 24.24 0.89 -5.08
N VAL A 217 23.11 0.24 -5.37
CA VAL A 217 22.52 0.26 -6.71
C VAL A 217 21.70 1.54 -6.90
N MET A 218 22.00 2.30 -7.94
CA MET A 218 21.33 3.58 -8.21
C MET A 218 20.34 3.41 -9.36
N VAL A 219 19.06 3.72 -9.13
CA VAL A 219 17.99 3.63 -10.13
C VAL A 219 17.33 5.00 -10.30
N ALA A 220 17.17 5.48 -11.53
CA ALA A 220 16.64 6.82 -11.78
C ALA A 220 15.63 6.86 -12.94
N SER A 221 14.70 7.81 -12.86
CA SER A 221 13.76 8.08 -13.95
C SER A 221 14.46 8.79 -15.12
N ALA A 222 14.11 8.41 -16.36
CA ALA A 222 14.79 8.95 -17.54
C ALA A 222 14.42 10.42 -17.87
N GLY A 223 13.26 10.91 -17.45
CA GLY A 223 12.73 12.24 -17.80
C GLY A 223 11.41 12.18 -18.56
N ASN A 224 10.63 13.27 -18.51
CA ASN A 224 9.22 13.30 -18.96
C ASN A 224 8.93 14.32 -20.08
N ASN A 225 9.96 14.80 -20.78
CA ASN A 225 9.83 15.81 -21.84
C ASN A 225 9.88 15.23 -23.26
N GLY A 226 9.97 13.90 -23.41
CA GLY A 226 10.08 13.21 -24.70
C GLY A 226 11.43 13.38 -25.41
N GLY A 227 12.36 14.15 -24.84
CA GLY A 227 13.69 14.45 -25.36
C GLY A 227 14.77 13.49 -24.89
N GLU A 228 15.97 14.02 -24.65
CA GLU A 228 17.10 13.24 -24.14
C GLU A 228 16.94 12.85 -22.67
N VAL A 229 17.56 11.73 -22.28
CA VAL A 229 17.61 11.28 -20.89
C VAL A 229 18.28 12.32 -19.99
N GLU A 230 17.63 12.61 -18.87
CA GLU A 230 18.07 13.57 -17.86
C GLU A 230 19.07 12.94 -16.86
N TYR A 231 19.72 13.78 -16.06
CA TYR A 231 20.54 13.33 -14.94
C TYR A 231 19.68 13.19 -13.68
N PRO A 232 19.86 12.15 -12.84
CA PRO A 232 21.01 11.25 -12.81
C PRO A 232 20.93 10.01 -13.70
N ALA A 233 19.80 9.72 -14.36
CA ALA A 233 19.64 8.52 -15.20
C ALA A 233 20.69 8.37 -16.31
N ARG A 234 21.25 9.48 -16.81
CA ARG A 234 22.30 9.47 -17.84
C ARG A 234 23.72 9.18 -17.32
N TYR A 235 23.96 9.16 -16.00
CA TYR A 235 25.29 8.81 -15.47
C TYR A 235 25.60 7.31 -15.68
N LYS A 236 26.90 6.99 -15.84
CA LYS A 236 27.38 5.64 -16.16
C LYS A 236 26.94 4.57 -15.16
N ASN A 237 26.96 4.88 -13.86
CA ASN A 237 26.68 3.96 -12.76
C ASN A 237 25.24 4.05 -12.24
N VAL A 238 24.31 4.51 -13.09
CA VAL A 238 22.88 4.61 -12.78
C VAL A 238 22.09 3.78 -13.77
N VAL A 239 21.07 3.08 -13.27
CA VAL A 239 20.09 2.41 -14.10
C VAL A 239 18.98 3.40 -14.42
N GLY A 240 19.06 4.02 -15.59
CA GLY A 240 18.03 4.91 -16.12
C GLY A 240 16.84 4.14 -16.70
N VAL A 241 15.64 4.57 -16.32
CA VAL A 241 14.38 3.87 -16.62
C VAL A 241 13.43 4.75 -17.41
N SER A 242 13.13 4.33 -18.64
CA SER A 242 12.10 4.94 -19.48
C SER A 242 10.71 4.33 -19.23
N ALA A 243 9.66 5.06 -19.59
CA ALA A 243 8.27 4.68 -19.33
C ALA A 243 7.62 4.02 -20.55
N ILE A 244 6.92 2.92 -20.31
CA ILE A 244 6.06 2.25 -21.30
C ILE A 244 4.60 2.22 -20.84
N ASP A 245 3.70 2.10 -21.81
CA ASP A 245 2.27 1.88 -21.60
C ASP A 245 1.93 0.38 -21.46
N GLN A 246 0.65 0.08 -21.25
CA GLN A 246 0.13 -1.29 -21.10
C GLN A 246 0.35 -2.17 -22.34
N LYS A 247 0.61 -1.58 -23.51
CA LYS A 247 0.94 -2.29 -24.75
C LYS A 247 2.45 -2.52 -24.91
N GLY A 248 3.25 -2.12 -23.93
CA GLY A 248 4.70 -2.17 -23.99
C GLY A 248 5.32 -1.11 -24.91
N LYS A 249 4.54 -0.13 -25.36
CA LYS A 249 5.02 0.95 -26.22
C LYS A 249 5.63 2.05 -25.36
N LEU A 250 6.74 2.61 -25.82
CA LEU A 250 7.36 3.78 -25.17
C LEU A 250 6.36 4.94 -25.13
N ALA A 251 6.13 5.48 -23.93
CA ALA A 251 5.23 6.61 -23.74
C ALA A 251 5.76 7.87 -24.46
N SER A 252 4.88 8.69 -25.03
CA SER A 252 5.27 9.87 -25.82
C SER A 252 6.11 10.88 -25.01
N PHE A 253 5.83 11.01 -23.72
CA PHE A 253 6.57 11.86 -22.80
C PHE A 253 7.89 11.25 -22.33
N SER A 254 8.13 9.94 -22.51
CA SER A 254 9.32 9.31 -21.98
C SER A 254 10.57 9.82 -22.71
N ALA A 255 11.51 10.35 -21.95
CA ALA A 255 12.84 10.62 -22.45
C ALA A 255 13.51 9.33 -22.97
N ARG A 256 14.41 9.51 -23.94
CA ARG A 256 15.01 8.45 -24.76
C ARG A 256 16.47 8.76 -25.10
N GLY A 257 17.22 7.73 -25.50
CA GLY A 257 18.62 7.86 -25.91
C GLY A 257 19.60 7.33 -24.88
N ALA A 258 20.83 7.84 -24.90
CA ALA A 258 21.91 7.38 -24.03
C ALA A 258 21.56 7.55 -22.54
N GLY A 259 21.74 6.50 -21.75
CA GLY A 259 21.35 6.45 -20.33
C GLY A 259 20.00 5.78 -20.05
N ALA A 260 19.15 5.55 -21.06
CA ALA A 260 17.95 4.74 -20.90
C ALA A 260 18.30 3.25 -20.95
N ASN A 261 18.78 2.69 -19.83
CA ASN A 261 19.25 1.30 -19.75
C ASN A 261 18.10 0.29 -19.87
N THR A 262 16.90 0.66 -19.39
CA THR A 262 15.74 -0.24 -19.38
C THR A 262 14.43 0.54 -19.48
N LYS A 263 13.32 -0.20 -19.58
CA LYS A 263 11.96 0.32 -19.69
C LYS A 263 11.06 -0.38 -18.69
N ALA A 264 10.14 0.35 -18.09
CA ALA A 264 9.16 -0.19 -17.15
C ALA A 264 7.81 0.54 -17.23
N PRO A 265 6.73 -0.07 -16.73
CA PRO A 265 5.40 0.53 -16.64
C PRO A 265 5.41 1.95 -16.06
N GLY A 266 4.96 2.94 -16.82
CA GLY A 266 4.93 4.34 -16.37
C GLY A 266 3.70 5.13 -16.81
N VAL A 267 2.68 4.48 -17.37
CA VAL A 267 1.43 5.11 -17.81
C VAL A 267 0.27 4.55 -16.99
N GLU A 268 -0.59 5.41 -16.45
CA GLU A 268 -1.77 5.04 -15.66
C GLU A 268 -1.40 4.09 -14.51
N ILE A 269 -0.34 4.44 -13.77
CA ILE A 269 0.15 3.65 -12.65
C ILE A 269 -0.63 4.02 -11.40
N LEU A 270 -1.49 3.10 -10.96
CA LEU A 270 -2.15 3.16 -9.67
C LEU A 270 -1.14 2.92 -8.55
N SER A 271 -1.07 3.84 -7.59
CA SER A 271 -0.26 3.67 -6.38
C SER A 271 -0.86 4.41 -5.18
N THR A 272 -0.27 4.19 -4.00
CA THR A 272 -0.61 4.84 -2.73
C THR A 272 -0.47 6.36 -2.79
N TRP A 273 -1.30 7.08 -2.03
CA TRP A 273 -1.34 8.53 -1.97
C TRP A 273 -1.63 8.99 -0.53
N PRO A 274 -1.11 10.15 -0.07
CA PRO A 274 -1.33 10.60 1.31
C PRO A 274 -2.81 10.63 1.71
N GLY A 275 -3.07 10.31 2.98
CA GLY A 275 -4.42 10.24 3.52
C GLY A 275 -5.13 8.90 3.30
N ASN A 276 -4.37 7.79 3.19
CA ASN A 276 -4.90 6.45 2.93
C ASN A 276 -5.69 6.36 1.61
N GLN A 277 -5.21 7.08 0.58
CA GLN A 277 -5.83 7.16 -0.73
C GLN A 277 -4.97 6.47 -1.79
N PHE A 278 -5.53 6.32 -2.98
CA PHE A 278 -4.80 5.86 -4.16
C PHE A 278 -4.92 6.88 -5.29
N LYS A 279 -3.92 6.93 -6.15
CA LYS A 279 -3.90 7.84 -7.30
C LYS A 279 -3.26 7.18 -8.51
N GLN A 280 -3.79 7.45 -9.69
CA GLN A 280 -3.14 7.09 -10.95
C GLN A 280 -2.27 8.24 -11.44
N LEU A 281 -1.01 7.95 -11.79
CA LEU A 281 -0.07 8.92 -12.34
C LEU A 281 0.64 8.37 -13.58
N ASN A 282 1.13 9.30 -14.38
CA ASN A 282 1.97 9.06 -15.56
C ASN A 282 3.37 9.63 -15.31
N GLY A 283 4.41 8.89 -15.64
CA GLY A 283 5.77 9.38 -15.62
C GLY A 283 6.83 8.28 -15.60
N THR A 284 8.03 8.63 -16.06
CA THR A 284 9.24 7.84 -15.80
C THR A 284 9.53 7.71 -14.31
N SER A 285 9.06 8.67 -13.50
CA SER A 285 9.06 8.61 -12.03
C SER A 285 8.25 7.44 -11.45
N MET A 286 7.25 6.94 -12.18
CA MET A 286 6.48 5.73 -11.82
C MET A 286 7.10 4.47 -12.44
N ALA A 287 7.90 4.61 -13.50
CA ALA A 287 8.62 3.49 -14.11
C ALA A 287 9.83 3.04 -13.29
N ALA A 288 10.67 3.97 -12.84
CA ALA A 288 11.85 3.70 -12.01
C ALA A 288 11.57 2.79 -10.79
N PRO A 289 10.53 3.02 -9.96
CA PRO A 289 10.28 2.19 -8.79
C PRO A 289 9.91 0.73 -9.10
N HIS A 290 9.37 0.42 -10.28
CA HIS A 290 9.17 -0.97 -10.68
C HIS A 290 10.52 -1.71 -10.82
N VAL A 291 11.52 -1.05 -11.42
CA VAL A 291 12.86 -1.62 -11.58
C VAL A 291 13.58 -1.71 -10.23
N THR A 292 13.46 -0.69 -9.39
CA THR A 292 13.94 -0.71 -8.00
C THR A 292 13.38 -1.93 -7.26
N GLY A 293 12.07 -2.15 -7.35
CA GLY A 293 11.42 -3.31 -6.74
C GLY A 293 11.93 -4.64 -7.29
N LEU A 294 12.10 -4.77 -8.61
CA LEU A 294 12.65 -6.01 -9.21
C LEU A 294 14.07 -6.31 -8.73
N MET A 295 14.92 -5.28 -8.60
CA MET A 295 16.28 -5.43 -8.08
C MET A 295 16.27 -5.87 -6.62
N ALA A 296 15.33 -5.36 -5.80
CA ALA A 296 15.19 -5.80 -4.43
C ALA A 296 14.77 -7.28 -4.32
N LEU A 297 13.85 -7.75 -5.17
CA LEU A 297 13.50 -9.17 -5.24
C LEU A 297 14.74 -10.04 -5.51
N GLU A 298 15.54 -9.66 -6.50
CA GLU A 298 16.73 -10.40 -6.91
C GLU A 298 17.84 -10.37 -5.86
N LEU A 299 18.11 -9.21 -5.24
CA LEU A 299 19.08 -9.09 -4.15
C LEU A 299 18.68 -9.97 -2.96
N SER A 300 17.42 -9.91 -2.54
CA SER A 300 16.91 -10.73 -1.43
C SER A 300 16.97 -12.22 -1.78
N ARG A 301 16.65 -12.62 -3.02
CA ARG A 301 16.77 -14.01 -3.49
C ARG A 301 18.21 -14.52 -3.43
N LYS A 302 19.18 -13.71 -3.88
CA LYS A 302 20.61 -14.07 -3.82
C LYS A 302 21.07 -14.27 -2.37
N ARG A 303 20.69 -13.36 -1.45
CA ARG A 303 20.99 -13.49 -0.02
C ARG A 303 20.46 -14.79 0.58
N LYS A 304 19.22 -15.17 0.26
CA LYS A 304 18.63 -16.45 0.71
C LYS A 304 19.33 -17.69 0.15
N SER A 305 19.95 -17.59 -1.03
CA SER A 305 20.63 -18.72 -1.68
C SER A 305 22.08 -18.90 -1.21
N SER A 306 22.64 -17.90 -0.50
CA SER A 306 23.99 -17.91 0.04
C SER A 306 24.06 -18.34 1.51
N VAL A 307 22.91 -18.71 2.09
CA VAL A 307 22.74 -19.27 3.44
C VAL A 307 22.38 -20.75 3.30
#